data_AF-A0A383BBY3-F1
#
_entry.id   AF-A0A383BBY3-F1
#
_cell.length_a   1.000
_cell.length_b   1.000
_cell.length_c   1.000
_cell.angle_alpha   90.00
_cell.angle_beta   90.00
_cell.angle_gamma   90.00
#
_symmetry.space_group_name_H-M   'P 1'
#
loop_
_entity.id
_entity.type
_entity.pdbx_description
1 polymer ?
#
loop_
_entity_poly.entity_id
_entity_poly.type
_entity_poly.pdbx_seq_one_letter_code
_entity_poly.pdbx_strand_id
1 'polypeptide(L)'
;MNGYLIRRLLTLPALIVGITLISFLLLNFAPGDAAEITLRRQNGGIAAPREAILALRRELGLDDPLPVRYVRWVSGALRGDLGDSYRT
;
A
#
# COMPACT_ATOMS: atom_id res chain seq x y z
N MET A 1 18.89 -21.87 -25.72
CA MET A 1 17.57 -21.78 -25.06
C MET A 1 17.68 -21.42 -23.56
N ASN A 2 18.65 -21.97 -22.81
CA ASN A 2 18.83 -21.67 -21.37
C ASN A 2 19.15 -20.20 -21.04
N GLY A 3 19.99 -19.52 -21.84
CA GLY A 3 20.31 -18.11 -21.59
C GLY A 3 19.11 -17.16 -21.72
N TYR A 4 18.14 -17.50 -22.57
CA TYR A 4 16.89 -16.76 -22.69
C TYR A 4 15.98 -16.99 -21.48
N LEU A 5 15.88 -18.24 -20.98
CA LEU A 5 15.14 -18.53 -19.75
C LEU A 5 15.71 -17.80 -18.54
N ILE A 6 17.03 -17.81 -18.35
CA ILE A 6 17.69 -17.13 -17.21
C ILE A 6 17.48 -15.62 -17.29
N ARG A 7 17.68 -15.02 -18.47
CA ARG A 7 17.41 -13.59 -18.67
C ARG A 7 15.96 -13.25 -18.37
N ARG A 8 15.02 -14.10 -18.81
CA ARG A 8 13.58 -13.91 -18.58
C ARG A 8 13.21 -14.04 -17.10
N LEU A 9 13.77 -15.02 -16.40
CA LEU A 9 13.62 -15.23 -14.96
C LEU A 9 14.15 -14.04 -14.13
N LEU A 10 15.17 -13.33 -14.60
CA LEU A 10 15.67 -12.13 -13.95
C LEU A 10 14.86 -10.87 -14.30
N THR A 11 14.34 -10.78 -15.52
CA THR A 11 13.52 -9.62 -15.94
C THR A 11 12.12 -9.61 -15.33
N LEU A 12 11.55 -10.77 -15.02
CA LEU A 12 10.18 -10.87 -14.48
C LEU A 12 10.05 -10.23 -13.09
N PRO A 13 10.90 -10.54 -12.09
CA PRO A 13 10.87 -9.87 -10.79
C PRO A 13 11.07 -8.36 -10.93
N ALA A 14 12.00 -7.92 -11.78
CA ALA A 14 12.25 -6.49 -11.99
C ALA A 14 11.00 -5.76 -12.54
N LEU A 15 10.29 -6.39 -13.48
CA LEU A 15 9.05 -5.85 -14.03
C LEU A 15 7.93 -5.81 -12.97
N ILE A 16 7.77 -6.87 -12.18
CA ILE A 16 6.77 -6.92 -11.10
C ILE A 16 7.05 -5.85 -10.05
N VAL A 17 8.31 -5.71 -9.62
CA VAL A 17 8.73 -4.65 -8.69
C VAL A 17 8.46 -3.28 -9.28
N GLY A 18 8.80 -3.06 -10.56
CA GLY A 18 8.51 -1.81 -11.25
C GLY A 18 7.02 -1.46 -11.26
N ILE A 19 6.15 -2.39 -11.66
CA ILE A 19 4.71 -2.19 -11.71
C ILE A 19 4.15 -1.92 -10.29
N THR A 20 4.51 -2.76 -9.32
CA THR A 20 4.02 -2.61 -7.93
C THR A 20 4.49 -1.31 -7.29
N LEU A 21 5.73 -0.89 -7.54
CA LEU A 21 6.26 0.37 -7.05
C LEU A 21 5.51 1.55 -7.66
N ILE A 22 5.28 1.56 -8.98
CA ILE A 22 4.52 2.61 -9.64
C ILE A 22 3.09 2.67 -9.08
N SER A 23 2.40 1.53 -8.97
CA SER A 23 1.06 1.46 -8.38
C SER A 23 1.04 1.98 -6.94
N PHE A 24 2.03 1.59 -6.13
CA PHE A 24 2.15 2.05 -4.74
C PHE A 24 2.37 3.56 -4.66
N LEU A 25 3.21 4.12 -5.53
CA LEU A 25 3.44 5.58 -5.60
C LEU A 25 2.17 6.30 -6.04
N LEU A 26 1.47 5.82 -7.07
CA LEU A 26 0.22 6.43 -7.52
C LEU A 26 -0.82 6.49 -6.40
N LEU A 27 -0.93 5.46 -5.58
CA LEU A 27 -1.83 5.44 -4.42
C LEU A 27 -1.38 6.40 -3.31
N ASN A 28 -0.06 6.57 -3.11
CA ASN A 28 0.47 7.49 -2.09
C ASN A 28 0.42 8.95 -2.51
N PHE A 29 0.52 9.24 -3.80
CA PHE A 29 0.35 10.57 -4.37
C PHE A 29 -1.11 10.93 -4.63
N ALA A 30 -2.03 9.97 -4.50
CA ALA A 30 -3.45 10.25 -4.62
C ALA A 30 -3.87 11.29 -3.56
N PRO A 31 -4.70 12.28 -3.93
CA PRO A 31 -5.14 13.29 -2.98
C PRO A 31 -6.07 12.66 -1.92
N GLY A 32 -5.74 12.88 -0.65
CA GLY A 32 -6.52 12.43 0.51
C GLY A 32 -5.71 11.58 1.49
N ASP A 33 -6.01 11.69 2.78
CA ASP A 33 -5.41 10.83 3.80
C ASP A 33 -6.16 9.50 3.86
N ALA A 34 -5.44 8.38 3.73
CA ALA A 34 -6.03 7.05 3.82
C ALA A 34 -6.73 6.82 5.17
N ALA A 35 -6.19 7.36 6.28
CA ALA A 35 -6.84 7.27 7.59
C ALA A 35 -8.16 8.07 7.63
N GLU A 36 -8.18 9.28 7.05
CA GLU A 36 -9.39 10.10 6.97
C GLU A 36 -10.46 9.44 6.11
N ILE A 37 -10.08 8.89 4.95
CA ILE A 37 -11.00 8.20 4.04
C ILE A 37 -11.60 6.97 4.72
N THR A 38 -10.78 6.20 5.43
CA THR A 38 -11.24 5.01 6.18
C THR A 38 -12.24 5.40 7.27
N LEU A 39 -11.92 6.41 8.09
CA LEU A 39 -12.81 6.86 9.16
C LEU A 39 -14.11 7.48 8.64
N ARG A 40 -14.04 8.30 7.58
CA ARG A 40 -15.25 8.85 6.94
C ARG A 40 -16.17 7.74 6.47
N ARG A 41 -15.63 6.64 5.93
CA ARG A 41 -16.45 5.51 5.49
C ARG A 41 -17.06 4.73 6.66
N GLN A 42 -16.29 4.52 7.74
CA GLN A 42 -16.80 3.86 8.95
C GLN A 42 -17.88 4.68 9.66
N ASN A 43 -17.80 6.01 9.60
CA ASN A 43 -18.73 6.94 10.26
C ASN A 43 -19.89 7.42 9.36
N GLY A 44 -20.26 6.67 8.31
CA GLY A 44 -21.41 7.01 7.46
C GLY A 44 -21.25 8.30 6.64
N GLY A 45 -20.01 8.68 6.32
CA GLY A 45 -19.67 9.87 5.54
C GLY A 45 -19.30 11.10 6.37
N ILE A 46 -19.44 11.04 7.70
CA ILE A 46 -19.17 12.13 8.62
C ILE A 46 -17.65 12.28 8.83
N ALA A 47 -17.14 13.52 8.81
CA ALA A 47 -15.75 13.80 9.09
C ALA A 47 -15.41 13.39 10.54
N ALA A 48 -14.38 12.55 10.70
CA ALA A 48 -13.89 12.18 12.02
C ALA A 48 -13.07 13.31 12.65
N PRO A 49 -13.05 13.42 13.99
CA PRO A 49 -12.19 14.39 14.67
C PRO A 49 -10.72 14.13 14.35
N ARG A 50 -9.93 15.21 14.34
CA ARG A 50 -8.52 15.16 13.90
C ARG A 50 -7.69 14.21 14.77
N GLU A 51 -7.96 14.12 16.08
CA GLU A 51 -7.30 13.16 16.95
C GLU A 51 -7.50 11.70 16.50
N ALA A 52 -8.72 11.34 16.05
CA ALA A 52 -9.02 9.98 15.59
C ALA A 52 -8.28 9.67 14.28
N ILE A 53 -8.19 10.64 13.37
CA ILE A 53 -7.43 10.50 12.12
C ILE A 53 -5.96 10.25 12.42
N LEU A 54 -5.34 11.04 13.31
CA LEU A 54 -3.94 10.89 13.67
C LEU A 54 -3.67 9.58 14.43
N ALA A 55 -4.59 9.13 15.28
CA ALA A 55 -4.49 7.86 15.97
C ALA A 55 -4.49 6.69 14.96
N LEU A 56 -5.46 6.67 14.04
CA LEU A 56 -5.54 5.63 13.02
C LEU A 56 -4.34 5.69 12.06
N ARG A 57 -3.85 6.88 11.72
CA ARG A 57 -2.68 7.07 10.86
C ARG A 57 -1.42 6.40 11.45
N ARG A 58 -1.23 6.50 12.77
CA ARG A 58 -0.16 5.82 13.49
C ARG A 58 -0.37 4.31 13.56
N GLU A 59 -1.60 3.88 13.84
CA GLU A 59 -1.96 2.46 13.91
C GLU A 59 -1.72 1.75 12.56
N LEU A 60 -2.07 2.39 11.46
CA LEU A 60 -1.84 1.90 10.09
C LEU A 60 -0.39 2.09 9.61
N GLY A 61 0.48 2.69 10.42
CA GLY A 61 1.88 2.96 10.05
C GLY A 61 2.01 3.87 8.82
N LEU A 62 1.06 4.78 8.61
CA LEU A 62 1.06 5.74 7.50
C LEU A 62 2.05 6.89 7.72
N ASP A 63 2.56 7.04 8.95
CA ASP A 63 3.62 7.99 9.33
C ASP A 63 5.03 7.46 9.02
N ASP A 64 5.16 6.17 8.71
CA ASP A 64 6.46 5.58 8.39
C ASP A 64 6.99 6.07 7.03
N PRO A 65 8.33 6.10 6.83
CA PRO A 65 8.92 6.43 5.53
C PRO A 65 8.38 5.54 4.41
N LEU A 66 8.16 6.12 3.22
CA LEU A 66 7.63 5.41 2.04
C LEU A 66 8.31 4.06 1.75
N PRO A 67 9.66 3.94 1.81
CA PRO A 67 10.32 2.66 1.57
C PRO A 67 9.94 1.58 2.60
N VAL A 68 9.78 1.96 3.87
CA VAL A 68 9.38 1.04 4.95
C VAL A 68 7.96 0.53 4.70
N ARG A 69 7.05 1.44 4.33
CA ARG A 69 5.66 1.10 4.00
C ARG A 69 5.57 0.18 2.79
N TYR A 70 6.35 0.42 1.75
CA TYR A 70 6.40 -0.44 0.56
C TYR A 70 6.91 -1.83 0.89
N VAL A 71 8.03 -1.96 1.61
CA VAL A 71 8.61 -3.27 1.98
C VAL A 71 7.65 -4.06 2.86
N ARG A 72 7.00 -3.42 3.84
CA ARG A 72 5.98 -4.05 4.69
C ARG A 72 4.81 -4.57 3.86
N TRP A 73 4.29 -3.75 2.93
CA TRP A 73 3.21 -4.13 2.03
C TRP A 73 3.59 -5.30 1.11
N VAL A 74 4.76 -5.26 0.46
CA VAL A 74 5.25 -6.36 -0.38
C VAL A 74 5.45 -7.63 0.43
N SER A 75 6.02 -7.53 1.64
CA SER A 75 6.22 -8.69 2.51
C SER A 75 4.90 -9.33 2.95
N GLY A 76 3.86 -8.55 3.20
CA GLY A 76 2.50 -9.05 3.46
C GLY A 76 1.96 -9.78 2.23
N ALA A 77 2.03 -9.13 1.06
CA ALA A 77 1.50 -9.67 -0.19
C ALA A 77 2.17 -11.01 -0.56
N LEU A 78 3.49 -11.14 -0.36
CA LEU A 78 4.23 -12.38 -0.57
C LEU A 78 3.82 -13.52 0.39
N ARG A 79 3.24 -13.18 1.55
CA ARG A 79 2.68 -14.14 2.52
C ARG A 79 1.19 -14.41 2.29
N GLY A 80 0.59 -13.83 1.25
CA GLY A 80 -0.85 -13.91 0.96
C GLY A 80 -1.71 -12.90 1.73
N ASP A 81 -1.09 -11.98 2.47
CA ASP A 81 -1.76 -10.89 3.17
C ASP A 81 -1.81 -9.65 2.28
N LEU A 82 -2.98 -9.38 1.70
CA LEU A 82 -3.21 -8.22 0.83
C LEU A 82 -3.66 -6.96 1.62
N GLY A 83 -3.71 -7.05 2.95
CA GLY A 83 -4.28 -6.05 3.83
C GLY A 83 -5.81 -6.07 3.83
N ASP A 84 -6.39 -5.16 4.62
CA ASP A 84 -7.83 -5.08 4.80
C ASP A 84 -8.53 -4.39 3.61
N SER A 85 -9.61 -5.02 3.14
CA SER A 85 -10.52 -4.37 2.20
C SER A 85 -11.35 -3.33 2.93
N TYR A 86 -11.11 -2.07 2.62
CA TYR A 86 -11.95 -0.97 3.10
C TYR A 86 -13.31 -0.89 2.38
N ARG A 87 -13.71 -1.89 1.58
CA ARG A 87 -15.04 -2.00 0.96
C ARG A 87 -15.79 -3.16 1.61
N THR A 88 -16.85 -2.86 2.34
CA THR A 88 -18.00 -3.74 2.62
C THR A 88 -19.23 -2.88 2.72
#